data_AF-A0A117QJZ1-F1
#
_entry.id   AF-A0A117QJZ1-F1
#
_cell.length_a   1.000
_cell.length_b   1.000
_cell.length_c   1.000
_cell.angle_alpha   90.00
_cell.angle_beta   90.00
_cell.angle_gamma   90.00
#
_symmetry.space_group_name_H-M   'P 1'
#
loop_
_entity.id
_entity.type
_entity.pdbx_description
1 polymer ?
#
loop_
_entity_poly.entity_id
_entity_poly.type
_entity_poly.pdbx_seq_one_letter_code
_entity_poly.pdbx_strand_id
1 'polypeptide(L)'
;MSEITQERLNEEADYFENVAAPRAEAAAKDGERAAALTGSDHTRACASRAAAIARGRAVEYRAIAETLRAGEIPDSLDPDAIAD
;
A
#
# COMPACT_ATOMS: atom_id res chain seq x y z
N MET A 1 23.17 -15.78 -0.60
CA MET A 1 22.05 -14.89 -0.96
C MET A 1 21.82 -15.07 -2.43
N SER A 2 20.63 -15.50 -2.83
CA SER A 2 20.23 -15.44 -4.24
C SER A 2 20.30 -13.97 -4.66
N GLU A 3 20.94 -13.67 -5.78
CA GLU A 3 21.00 -12.29 -6.26
C GLU A 3 19.59 -11.88 -6.71
N ILE A 4 19.00 -10.90 -6.02
CA ILE A 4 17.71 -10.33 -6.42
C ILE A 4 17.94 -9.60 -7.73
N THR A 5 17.25 -10.05 -8.78
CA THR A 5 17.40 -9.45 -10.11
C THR A 5 16.55 -8.19 -10.23
N GLN A 6 16.94 -7.28 -11.12
CA GLN A 6 16.12 -6.10 -11.44
C GLN A 6 14.73 -6.50 -11.96
N GLU A 7 14.62 -7.63 -12.66
CA GLU A 7 13.34 -8.18 -13.11
C GLU A 7 12.43 -8.51 -11.92
N ARG A 8 12.98 -9.16 -10.87
CA ARG A 8 12.21 -9.43 -9.65
C ARG A 8 11.74 -8.17 -8.94
N LEU A 9 12.62 -7.16 -8.82
CA LEU A 9 12.27 -5.87 -8.24
C LEU A 9 11.15 -5.17 -9.02
N ASN A 10 11.20 -5.24 -10.35
CA ASN A 10 10.17 -4.64 -11.21
C ASN A 10 8.81 -5.35 -11.06
N GLU A 11 8.80 -6.67 -11.00
CA GLU A 11 7.55 -7.41 -10.77
C GLU A 11 6.95 -7.12 -9.38
N GLU A 12 7.79 -7.02 -8.35
CA GLU A 12 7.33 -6.64 -7.01
C GLU A 12 6.83 -5.19 -6.98
N ALA A 13 7.51 -4.28 -7.68
CA ALA A 13 7.03 -2.92 -7.88
C ALA A 13 5.65 -2.89 -8.55
N ASP A 14 5.43 -3.73 -9.56
CA ASP A 14 4.16 -3.84 -10.26
C ASP A 14 3.06 -4.36 -9.34
N TYR A 15 3.36 -5.28 -8.41
CA TYR A 15 2.41 -5.68 -7.37
C TYR A 15 2.02 -4.50 -6.48
N PHE A 16 2.98 -3.74 -5.98
CA PHE A 16 2.70 -2.60 -5.11
C PHE A 16 1.89 -1.50 -5.82
N GLU A 17 2.24 -1.19 -7.06
CA GLU A 17 1.56 -0.16 -7.84
C GLU A 17 0.17 -0.59 -8.34
N ASN A 18 0.02 -1.82 -8.85
CA ASN A 18 -1.19 -2.25 -9.54
C ASN A 18 -2.16 -3.05 -8.65
N VAL A 19 -1.71 -3.58 -7.52
CA VAL A 19 -2.54 -4.41 -6.62
C VAL A 19 -2.67 -3.77 -5.25
N ALA A 20 -1.56 -3.53 -4.55
CA ALA A 20 -1.59 -3.07 -3.16
C ALA A 20 -2.12 -1.63 -3.04
N ALA A 21 -1.59 -0.69 -3.83
CA ALA A 21 -2.03 0.71 -3.81
C ALA A 21 -3.52 0.87 -4.18
N PRO A 22 -4.04 0.28 -5.28
CA PRO A 22 -5.45 0.41 -5.63
C PRO A 22 -6.38 -0.24 -4.61
N ARG A 23 -5.98 -1.36 -3.99
CA ARG A 23 -6.73 -1.99 -2.91
C ARG A 23 -6.83 -1.09 -1.68
N ALA A 24 -5.74 -0.43 -1.32
CA ALA A 24 -5.71 0.53 -0.21
C ALA A 24 -6.57 1.77 -0.52
N GLU A 25 -6.55 2.28 -1.75
CA GLU A 25 -7.45 3.37 -2.17
C GLU A 25 -8.92 2.98 -2.15
N ALA A 26 -9.24 1.75 -2.56
CA ALA A 26 -10.60 1.23 -2.49
C ALA A 26 -11.07 1.14 -1.03
N ALA A 27 -10.23 0.64 -0.13
CA ALA A 27 -10.52 0.61 1.31
C ALA A 27 -10.70 2.01 1.89
N ALA A 28 -9.92 2.99 1.44
CA ALA A 28 -10.10 4.38 1.84
C ALA A 28 -11.48 4.92 1.44
N LYS A 29 -11.89 4.72 0.18
CA LYS A 29 -13.21 5.14 -0.32
C LYS A 29 -14.35 4.48 0.44
N ASP A 30 -14.21 3.20 0.77
CA ASP A 30 -15.21 2.48 1.54
C ASP A 30 -15.31 3.00 2.99
N GLY A 31 -14.18 3.27 3.64
CA GLY A 31 -14.14 3.88 4.96
C GLY A 31 -14.81 5.27 5.00
N GLU A 32 -14.60 6.10 3.97
CA GLU A 32 -15.31 7.38 3.86
C GLU A 32 -16.81 7.21 3.66
N ARG A 33 -17.21 6.25 2.82
CA ARG A 33 -18.62 5.93 2.63
C ARG A 33 -19.26 5.48 3.94
N ALA A 34 -18.60 4.61 4.70
CA ALA A 34 -19.07 4.16 6.00
C ALA A 34 -19.19 5.32 7.01
N ALA A 35 -18.23 6.26 6.99
CA ALA A 35 -18.26 7.46 7.82
C ALA A 35 -19.46 8.38 7.46
N ALA A 36 -19.80 8.48 6.17
CA ALA A 36 -20.93 9.29 5.71
C ALA A 36 -22.30 8.66 6.04
N LEU A 37 -22.39 7.33 6.09
CA LEU A 37 -23.64 6.61 6.29
C LEU A 37 -24.01 6.36 7.76
N THR A 38 -23.05 6.53 8.69
CA THR A 38 -23.29 6.26 10.10
C THR A 38 -23.89 7.45 10.86
N GLY A 39 -24.87 7.17 11.71
CA GLY A 39 -25.46 8.13 12.64
C GLY A 39 -24.67 8.31 13.95
N SER A 40 -23.62 7.51 14.18
CA SER A 40 -22.79 7.58 15.38
C SER A 40 -21.51 8.39 15.12
N ASP A 41 -21.29 9.42 15.92
CA ASP A 41 -20.07 10.25 15.82
C ASP A 41 -18.79 9.45 16.11
N HIS A 42 -18.85 8.49 17.04
CA HIS A 42 -17.73 7.60 17.32
C HIS A 42 -17.38 6.73 16.11
N THR A 43 -18.40 6.10 15.51
CA THR A 43 -18.22 5.24 14.32
C THR A 43 -17.72 6.07 13.14
N ARG A 44 -18.24 7.30 12.97
CA ARG A 44 -17.79 8.23 11.93
C ARG A 44 -16.30 8.55 12.08
N ALA A 45 -15.86 8.85 13.30
CA ALA A 45 -14.46 9.15 13.59
C ALA A 45 -13.54 7.96 13.32
N CYS A 46 -13.92 6.75 13.75
CA CYS A 46 -13.16 5.53 13.50
C CYS A 46 -13.07 5.21 12.00
N ALA A 47 -14.18 5.29 11.27
CA ALA A 47 -14.22 5.04 9.83
C ALA A 47 -13.40 6.07 9.04
N SER A 48 -13.47 7.36 9.42
CA SER A 48 -12.67 8.43 8.80
C SER A 48 -11.17 8.23 9.04
N ARG A 49 -10.78 7.81 10.25
CA ARG A 49 -9.37 7.49 10.56
C ARG A 49 -8.88 6.29 9.76
N ALA A 50 -9.68 5.23 9.68
CA ALA A 50 -9.34 4.06 8.86
C ALA A 50 -9.15 4.44 7.39
N ALA A 51 -10.03 5.29 6.85
CA ALA A 51 -9.89 5.78 5.48
C ALA A 51 -8.61 6.59 5.26
N ALA A 52 -8.26 7.48 6.21
CA ALA A 52 -7.02 8.25 6.14
C ALA A 52 -5.77 7.36 6.17
N ILE A 53 -5.75 6.33 7.04
CA ILE A 53 -4.66 5.36 7.11
C ILE A 53 -4.53 4.60 5.78
N ALA A 54 -5.64 4.14 5.21
CA ALA A 54 -5.63 3.42 3.95
C ALA A 54 -5.12 4.29 2.79
N ARG A 55 -5.44 5.59 2.76
CA ARG A 55 -4.82 6.53 1.80
C ARG A 55 -3.32 6.66 1.99
N GLY A 56 -2.86 6.79 3.25
CA GLY A 56 -1.44 6.83 3.56
C GLY A 56 -0.72 5.60 3.01
N ARG A 57 -1.29 4.40 3.23
CA ARG A 57 -0.76 3.15 2.68
C ARG A 57 -0.70 3.13 1.16
N ALA A 58 -1.73 3.64 0.46
CA ALA A 58 -1.69 3.72 -0.99
C ALA A 58 -0.53 4.57 -1.52
N VAL A 59 -0.22 5.68 -0.83
CA VAL A 59 0.94 6.53 -1.15
C VAL A 59 2.25 5.80 -0.85
N GLU A 60 2.35 5.16 0.32
CA GLU A 60 3.53 4.38 0.70
C GLU A 60 3.83 3.25 -0.29
N TYR A 61 2.81 2.50 -0.73
CA TYR A 61 2.99 1.44 -1.72
C TYR A 61 3.50 1.96 -3.07
N ARG A 62 3.03 3.13 -3.51
CA ARG A 62 3.57 3.77 -4.73
C ARG A 62 5.03 4.17 -4.55
N ALA A 63 5.38 4.74 -3.39
CA ALA A 63 6.77 5.08 -3.10
C ALA A 63 7.68 3.83 -3.05
N ILE A 64 7.19 2.73 -2.47
CA ILE A 64 7.88 1.44 -2.49
C ILE A 64 8.12 0.96 -3.92
N ALA A 65 7.09 1.02 -4.78
CA ALA A 65 7.22 0.64 -6.19
C ALA A 65 8.26 1.51 -6.93
N GLU A 66 8.30 2.82 -6.67
CA GLU A 66 9.31 3.73 -7.23
C GLU A 66 10.73 3.33 -6.78
N THR A 67 10.94 3.06 -5.49
CA THR A 67 12.25 2.63 -4.96
C THR A 67 12.71 1.31 -5.57
N LEU A 68 11.81 0.33 -5.68
CA LEU A 68 12.10 -0.97 -6.30
C LEU A 68 12.48 -0.83 -7.78
N ARG A 69 11.79 0.05 -8.53
CA ARG A 69 12.13 0.35 -9.93
C ARG A 69 13.47 1.06 -10.09
N ALA A 70 13.92 1.78 -9.07
CA ALA A 70 15.27 2.36 -9.03
C ALA A 70 16.36 1.30 -8.79
N GLY A 71 15.98 0.05 -8.47
CA GLY A 71 16.91 -1.04 -8.17
C GLY A 71 17.30 -1.10 -6.69
N GLU A 72 16.61 -0.37 -5.83
CA GLU A 72 16.86 -0.33 -4.39
C GLU A 72 15.76 -1.09 -3.63
N ILE A 73 16.14 -1.77 -2.55
CA ILE A 73 15.18 -2.43 -1.65
C ILE A 73 14.90 -1.48 -0.49
N PRO A 74 13.67 -0.96 -0.34
CA PRO A 74 13.33 -0.09 0.78
C PRO A 74 13.39 -0.85 2.11
N ASP A 75 13.84 -0.17 3.18
CA ASP A 75 13.98 -0.75 4.53
C ASP A 75 12.70 -1.38 5.11
N SER A 76 11.53 -1.00 4.58
CA SER A 76 10.24 -1.56 4.95
C SER A 76 10.00 -2.97 4.41
N LEU A 77 10.82 -3.47 3.50
CA LEU A 77 10.71 -4.80 2.90
C LEU A 77 11.85 -5.70 3.37
N ASP A 78 11.52 -6.97 3.54
CA ASP A 78 12.51 -8.02 3.77
C ASP A 78 13.08 -8.48 2.42
N PRO A 79 14.40 -8.33 2.17
CA PRO A 79 15.03 -8.80 0.93
C PRO A 79 14.80 -10.29 0.67
N ASP A 80 14.77 -11.12 1.72
CA ASP A 80 14.59 -12.56 1.58
C ASP A 80 13.18 -12.91 1.09
N ALA A 81 12.18 -12.07 1.34
CA ALA A 81 10.81 -12.24 0.86
C ALA A 81 10.62 -11.90 -0.63
N ILE A 82 11.58 -11.19 -1.24
CA ILE A 82 11.56 -10.80 -2.66
C ILE A 82 12.34 -11.82 -3.53
N ALA A 83 13.26 -12.56 -2.89
CA ALA A 83 14.17 -13.47 -3.56
C ALA A 83 13.58 -14.87 -3.83
N ASP A 84 12.41 -15.20 -3.28
CA ASP A 84 11.69 -16.49 -3.37
C ASP A 84 10.57 -16.43 -4.42
#